data_AF-A0A2X2XJJ1-F1
#
_entry.id   AF-A0A2X2XJJ1-F1
#
_cell.length_a   1.000
_cell.length_b   1.000
_cell.length_c   1.000
_cell.angle_alpha   90.00
_cell.angle_beta   90.00
_cell.angle_gamma   90.00
#
_symmetry.space_group_name_H-M   'P 1'
#
loop_
_entity.id
_entity.type
_entity.pdbx_description
1 polymer ?
#
loop_
_entity_poly.entity_id
_entity_poly.type
_entity_poly.pdbx_seq_one_letter_code
_entity_poly.pdbx_strand_id
1 'polypeptide(L)'
;MQLLAWNIGNGDVDCFVTVMNAKHLFNITEVSRAAENPTEGYQRLLSDKRAKSIAAYLDEGNIIPGAIILSTKEGCNLNYDSKNNSLDFEDLASKLFVIDGQHRLYGASKSEKDILLPVCIFSGLNLKQEVQYFLDINSNQSWRAKNITN
;
A
#
# COMPACT_ATOMS: atom_id res chain seq x y z
N MET A 1 -0.44 -0.29 17.88
CA MET A 1 0.84 0.41 17.60
C MET A 1 0.48 1.84 17.30
N GLN A 2 1.25 2.80 17.83
CA GLN A 2 1.02 4.21 17.59
C GLN A 2 1.96 4.69 16.47
N LEU A 3 1.40 5.28 15.41
CA LEU A 3 2.14 5.85 14.29
C LEU A 3 1.97 7.36 14.23
N LEU A 4 3.04 8.06 13.86
CA LEU A 4 2.92 9.46 13.44
C LEU A 4 2.27 9.49 12.05
N ALA A 5 1.15 10.18 11.90
CA ALA A 5 0.38 10.22 10.66
C ALA A 5 -0.35 11.55 10.47
N TRP A 6 -0.68 11.88 9.22
CA TRP A 6 -1.49 13.03 8.87
C TRP A 6 -2.72 12.59 8.09
N ASN A 7 -3.90 13.03 8.51
CA ASN A 7 -5.12 12.87 7.73
C ASN A 7 -5.19 13.96 6.64
N ILE A 8 -5.10 13.54 5.38
CA ILE A 8 -5.25 14.37 4.17
C ILE A 8 -6.59 14.11 3.46
N GLY A 9 -7.52 13.43 4.13
CA GLY A 9 -8.86 13.13 3.65
C GLY A 9 -9.71 14.38 3.43
N ASN A 10 -10.88 14.17 2.84
CA ASN A 10 -11.82 15.25 2.47
C ASN A 10 -13.05 15.34 3.40
N GLY A 11 -13.09 14.54 4.46
CA GLY A 11 -14.21 14.47 5.41
C GLY A 11 -15.23 13.37 5.10
N ASP A 12 -15.38 12.98 3.82
CA ASP A 12 -16.17 11.80 3.43
C ASP A 12 -15.33 10.51 3.48
N VAL A 13 -14.06 10.64 3.08
CA VAL A 13 -13.06 9.58 3.10
C VAL A 13 -11.83 10.12 3.81
N ASP A 14 -11.38 9.40 4.82
CA ASP A 14 -10.11 9.68 5.49
C ASP A 14 -8.96 9.04 4.71
N CYS A 15 -7.83 9.74 4.65
CA CYS A 15 -6.61 9.24 4.03
C CYS A 15 -5.43 9.61 4.93
N PHE A 16 -4.85 8.61 5.59
CA PHE A 16 -3.74 8.81 6.51
C PHE A 16 -2.41 8.57 5.82
N VAL A 17 -1.51 9.56 5.86
CA VAL A 17 -0.13 9.43 5.37
C VAL A 17 0.80 9.18 6.53
N THR A 18 1.59 8.11 6.47
CA THR A 18 2.53 7.69 7.52
C THR A 18 3.72 6.93 6.93
N VAL A 19 4.59 6.39 7.79
CA VAL A 19 5.74 5.57 7.42
C VAL A 19 5.72 4.29 8.25
N MET A 20 5.94 3.14 7.62
CA MET A 20 5.88 1.84 8.31
C MET A 20 7.02 0.92 7.88
N ASN A 21 7.47 0.07 8.79
CA ASN A 21 8.42 -1.01 8.50
C ASN A 21 7.79 -2.01 7.53
N ALA A 22 8.49 -2.34 6.45
CA ALA A 22 8.01 -3.21 5.38
C ALA A 22 7.64 -4.61 5.89
N LYS A 23 8.43 -5.20 6.79
CA LYS A 23 8.17 -6.54 7.33
C LYS A 23 6.91 -6.54 8.19
N HIS A 24 6.75 -5.54 9.06
CA HIS A 24 5.54 -5.39 9.86
C HIS A 24 4.31 -5.13 8.99
N LEU A 25 4.42 -4.20 8.04
CA LEU A 25 3.34 -3.84 7.12
C LEU A 25 2.88 -5.05 6.31
N PHE A 26 3.80 -5.83 5.74
CA PHE A 26 3.46 -7.03 4.97
C PHE A 26 2.71 -8.08 5.80
N ASN A 27 2.99 -8.20 7.10
CA ASN A 27 2.32 -9.17 7.97
C ASN A 27 0.88 -8.77 8.35
N ILE A 28 0.56 -7.48 8.30
CA ILE A 28 -0.77 -6.96 8.67
C ILE A 28 -1.64 -6.61 7.45
N THR A 29 -1.07 -6.67 6.25
CA THR A 29 -1.81 -6.44 5.00
C THR A 29 -2.16 -7.75 4.31
N GLU A 30 -3.38 -7.81 3.79
CA GLU A 30 -3.74 -8.80 2.79
C GLU A 30 -3.20 -8.35 1.43
N VAL A 31 -2.12 -9.00 1.02
CA VAL A 31 -1.72 -9.07 -0.38
C VAL A 31 -2.45 -10.26 -0.98
N SER A 32 -3.50 -10.02 -1.76
CA SER A 32 -4.26 -11.14 -2.30
C SER A 32 -3.36 -12.09 -3.10
N ARG A 33 -3.39 -13.36 -2.68
CA ARG A 33 -2.70 -14.47 -3.33
C ARG A 33 -3.71 -15.17 -4.23
N ALA A 34 -4.08 -14.51 -5.33
CA ALA A 34 -4.87 -15.06 -6.44
C ALA A 34 -6.22 -15.71 -6.06
N ALA A 35 -7.32 -15.08 -6.47
CA ALA A 35 -8.45 -15.85 -7.00
C ALA A 35 -8.19 -16.03 -8.51
N GLU A 36 -8.30 -17.25 -9.02
CA GLU A 36 -8.03 -17.64 -10.41
C GLU A 36 -9.02 -17.06 -11.45
N ASN A 37 -9.85 -16.06 -11.10
CA ASN A 37 -10.86 -15.51 -11.99
C ASN A 37 -10.52 -14.08 -12.45
N PRO A 38 -10.09 -13.88 -13.71
CA PRO A 38 -9.91 -12.56 -14.32
C PRO A 38 -11.21 -11.73 -14.35
N THR A 39 -12.36 -12.39 -14.21
CA THR A 39 -13.70 -11.79 -14.14
C THR A 39 -14.11 -11.33 -12.73
N GLU A 40 -13.42 -11.74 -11.67
CA GLU A 40 -13.77 -11.43 -10.27
C GLU A 40 -12.66 -10.70 -9.48
N GLY A 41 -11.44 -10.56 -10.02
CA GLY A 41 -10.30 -10.02 -9.27
C GLY A 41 -9.37 -9.10 -10.06
N TYR A 42 -9.22 -7.86 -9.59
CA TYR A 42 -8.33 -6.83 -10.12
C TYR A 42 -6.86 -6.99 -9.65
N GLN A 43 -6.27 -8.19 -9.62
CA GLN A 43 -4.97 -8.38 -8.93
C GLN A 43 -3.91 -9.06 -9.80
N ARG A 44 -2.65 -8.60 -9.66
CA ARG A 44 -1.50 -9.20 -10.34
C ARG A 44 -0.89 -10.29 -9.45
N LEU A 45 -0.57 -11.45 -10.02
CA LEU A 45 0.20 -12.48 -9.32
C LEU A 45 1.53 -11.90 -8.78
N LEU A 46 1.83 -12.16 -7.52
CA LEU A 46 3.12 -11.80 -6.92
C LEU A 46 4.22 -12.65 -7.57
N SER A 47 5.23 -11.97 -8.15
CA SER A 47 6.37 -12.64 -8.77
C SER A 47 7.55 -12.65 -7.80
N ASP A 48 7.98 -13.85 -7.39
CA ASP A 48 9.14 -14.03 -6.51
C ASP A 48 10.44 -13.47 -7.14
N LYS A 49 10.61 -13.66 -8.47
CA LYS A 49 11.72 -13.08 -9.22
C LYS A 49 11.77 -11.55 -9.09
N ARG A 50 10.62 -10.89 -9.24
CA ARG A 50 10.52 -9.43 -9.12
C ARG A 50 10.78 -8.97 -7.69
N ALA A 51 10.26 -9.69 -6.70
CA ALA A 51 10.48 -9.39 -5.29
C ALA A 51 11.97 -9.46 -4.92
N LYS A 52 12.68 -10.48 -5.36
CA LYS A 52 14.13 -10.62 -5.15
C LYS A 52 14.94 -9.48 -5.78
N SER A 53 14.56 -9.05 -6.99
CA SER A 53 15.19 -7.90 -7.65
C SER A 53 14.97 -6.60 -6.88
N ILE A 54 13.79 -6.40 -6.29
CA ILE A 54 13.49 -5.23 -5.44
C ILE A 54 14.26 -5.30 -4.12
N ALA A 55 14.33 -6.47 -3.49
CA ALA A 55 15.09 -6.68 -2.27
C ALA A 55 16.57 -6.31 -2.48
N ALA A 56 17.21 -6.88 -3.50
CA ALA A 56 18.61 -6.57 -3.84
C ALA A 56 18.85 -5.07 -4.07
N TYR A 57 17.94 -4.41 -4.82
CA TYR A 57 18.02 -2.97 -5.03
C TYR A 57 17.98 -2.16 -3.73
N LEU A 58 17.14 -2.56 -2.77
CA LEU A 58 17.05 -1.92 -1.46
C LEU A 58 18.26 -2.25 -0.57
N ASP A 59 18.77 -3.48 -0.64
CA ASP A 59 19.93 -3.94 0.13
C ASP A 59 21.24 -3.25 -0.32
N GLU A 60 21.31 -2.81 -1.58
CA GLU A 60 22.36 -1.91 -2.10
C GLU A 60 22.29 -0.48 -1.51
N GLY A 61 21.26 -0.15 -0.73
CA GLY A 61 21.08 1.16 -0.10
C GLY A 61 20.26 2.16 -0.94
N ASN A 62 19.65 1.71 -2.04
CA ASN A 62 18.77 2.56 -2.83
C ASN A 62 17.41 2.76 -2.15
N ILE A 63 16.65 3.78 -2.60
CA ILE A 63 15.36 4.16 -2.03
C ILE A 63 14.25 4.00 -3.07
N ILE A 64 13.10 3.45 -2.67
CA ILE A 64 11.88 3.44 -3.47
C ILE A 64 10.91 4.45 -2.85
N PRO A 65 10.70 5.63 -3.45
CA PRO A 65 9.92 6.71 -2.83
C PRO A 65 8.40 6.50 -2.95
N GLY A 66 7.94 5.59 -3.81
CA GLY A 66 6.52 5.39 -4.06
C GLY A 66 5.80 4.78 -2.86
N ALA A 67 4.77 5.47 -2.36
CA ALA A 67 3.95 5.01 -1.25
C ALA A 67 3.21 3.70 -1.54
N ILE A 68 3.02 2.89 -0.49
CA ILE A 68 2.10 1.77 -0.49
C ILE A 68 0.69 2.30 -0.21
N ILE A 69 -0.26 1.97 -1.08
CA ILE A 69 -1.64 2.47 -0.96
C ILE A 69 -2.50 1.35 -0.42
N LEU A 70 -3.16 1.62 0.71
CA LEU A 70 -3.96 0.66 1.46
C LEU A 70 -5.39 1.16 1.62
N SER A 71 -6.33 0.23 1.72
CA SER A 71 -7.66 0.47 2.27
C SER A 71 -7.87 -0.34 3.55
N THR A 72 -8.62 0.23 4.49
CA THR A 72 -9.16 -0.53 5.63
C THR A 72 -10.32 -1.41 5.19
N LYS A 73 -10.36 -2.65 5.67
CA LYS A 73 -11.53 -3.52 5.54
C LYS A 73 -12.57 -3.24 6.63
N GLU A 74 -13.78 -3.77 6.45
CA GLU A 74 -14.84 -3.69 7.46
C GLU A 74 -14.36 -4.25 8.81
N GLY A 75 -14.67 -3.55 9.91
CA GLY A 75 -14.22 -3.91 11.26
C GLY A 75 -12.77 -3.53 11.59
N CYS A 76 -12.11 -2.74 10.74
CA CYS A 76 -10.83 -2.08 11.04
C CYS A 76 -11.11 -0.70 11.67
N ASN A 77 -10.86 -0.56 12.97
CA ASN A 77 -11.02 0.70 13.67
C ASN A 77 -9.68 1.44 13.71
N LEU A 78 -9.66 2.62 13.07
CA LEU A 78 -8.56 3.57 13.15
C LEU A 78 -8.91 4.67 14.15
N ASN A 79 -8.02 4.89 15.12
CA ASN A 79 -8.14 5.94 16.12
C ASN A 79 -7.13 7.04 15.79
N TYR A 80 -7.60 8.16 15.24
CA TYR A 80 -6.75 9.29 14.89
C TYR A 80 -6.86 10.42 15.91
N ASP A 81 -5.72 10.83 16.47
CA ASP A 81 -5.58 12.03 17.29
C ASP A 81 -4.92 13.14 16.46
N SER A 82 -5.74 14.08 16.00
CA SER A 82 -5.30 15.23 15.21
C SER A 82 -4.45 16.24 15.97
N LYS A 83 -4.48 16.25 17.31
CA LYS A 83 -3.65 17.15 18.11
C LYS A 83 -2.20 16.69 18.14
N ASN A 84 -2.00 15.37 18.18
CA ASN A 84 -0.68 14.75 18.26
C ASN A 84 -0.21 14.19 16.91
N ASN A 85 -1.02 14.29 15.85
CA ASN A 85 -0.78 13.64 14.55
C ASN A 85 -0.50 12.15 14.73
N SER A 86 -1.32 11.50 15.56
CA SER A 86 -1.11 10.11 15.96
C SER A 86 -2.23 9.24 15.43
N LEU A 87 -1.86 8.12 14.81
CA LEU A 87 -2.78 7.09 14.33
C LEU A 87 -2.52 5.80 15.08
N ASP A 88 -3.55 5.33 15.77
CA ASP A 88 -3.57 4.07 16.48
C ASP A 88 -4.56 3.11 15.81
N PHE A 89 -4.26 1.81 15.92
CA PHE A 89 -5.13 0.75 15.42
C PHE A 89 -4.98 -0.51 16.25
N GLU A 90 -6.13 -1.17 16.46
CA GLU A 90 -6.26 -2.43 17.18
C GLU A 90 -6.30 -3.61 16.20
N ASP A 91 -5.44 -4.60 16.44
CA ASP A 91 -5.41 -5.91 15.76
C ASP A 91 -5.70 -5.90 14.25
N LEU A 92 -4.67 -5.53 13.49
CA LEU A 92 -4.70 -5.43 12.04
C LEU A 92 -4.46 -6.72 11.27
N ALA A 93 -4.36 -7.89 11.92
CA ALA A 93 -4.13 -9.13 11.18
C ALA A 93 -5.20 -9.30 10.07
N SER A 94 -4.77 -9.15 8.82
CA SER A 94 -5.60 -9.23 7.60
C SER A 94 -6.68 -8.15 7.43
N LYS A 95 -6.59 -7.00 8.10
CA LYS A 95 -7.60 -5.92 8.02
C LYS A 95 -7.25 -4.76 7.08
N LEU A 96 -6.05 -4.76 6.50
CA LEU A 96 -5.65 -3.81 5.46
C LEU A 96 -5.57 -4.53 4.12
N PHE A 97 -6.07 -3.90 3.07
CA PHE A 97 -5.97 -4.40 1.70
C PHE A 97 -5.02 -3.54 0.88
N VAL A 98 -4.12 -4.16 0.13
CA VAL A 98 -3.16 -3.42 -0.72
C VAL A 98 -3.80 -3.08 -2.06
N ILE A 99 -4.12 -1.80 -2.28
CA ILE A 99 -4.63 -1.28 -3.55
C ILE A 99 -3.47 -1.15 -4.56
N ASP A 100 -2.33 -0.60 -4.12
CA ASP A 100 -1.15 -0.43 -4.97
C ASP A 100 0.15 -0.63 -4.20
N GLY A 101 1.18 -1.07 -4.91
CA GLY A 101 2.50 -1.32 -4.34
C GLY A 101 2.73 -2.75 -3.87
N GLN A 102 1.87 -3.72 -4.23
CA GLN A 102 2.00 -5.13 -3.84
C GLN A 102 3.41 -5.75 -4.07
N HIS A 103 4.04 -5.54 -5.24
CA HIS A 103 5.40 -6.06 -5.48
C HIS A 103 6.47 -5.26 -4.74
N ARG A 104 6.25 -3.97 -4.49
CA ARG A 104 7.16 -3.12 -3.69
C ARG A 104 7.17 -3.58 -2.24
N LEU A 105 5.99 -3.77 -1.66
CA LEU A 105 5.83 -4.28 -0.31
C LEU A 105 6.40 -5.70 -0.18
N TYR A 106 6.09 -6.60 -1.12
CA TYR A 106 6.63 -7.97 -1.08
C TYR A 106 8.16 -8.02 -1.29
N GLY A 107 8.71 -7.17 -2.15
CA GLY A 107 10.17 -7.07 -2.31
C GLY A 107 10.85 -6.48 -1.09
N ALA A 108 10.31 -5.39 -0.54
CA ALA A 108 10.84 -4.76 0.67
C ALA A 108 10.78 -5.70 1.89
N SER A 109 9.73 -6.52 2.03
CA SER A 109 9.66 -7.50 3.12
C SER A 109 10.71 -8.62 3.02
N LYS A 110 11.32 -8.82 1.83
CA LYS A 110 12.39 -9.78 1.57
C LYS A 110 13.79 -9.21 1.71
N SER A 111 13.94 -7.89 1.87
CA SER A 111 15.24 -7.25 2.09
C SER A 111 15.86 -7.67 3.43
N GLU A 112 17.19 -7.64 3.50
CA GLU A 112 17.94 -8.03 4.70
C GLU A 112 17.59 -7.09 5.86
N LYS A 113 17.62 -5.78 5.58
CA LYS A 113 17.22 -4.74 6.54
C LYS A 113 15.70 -4.60 6.56
N ASP A 114 15.14 -4.05 7.63
CA ASP A 114 13.74 -3.64 7.61
C ASP A 114 13.66 -2.22 7.05
N ILE A 115 12.88 -2.05 5.99
CA ILE A 115 12.83 -0.81 5.21
C ILE A 115 11.60 -0.02 5.62
N LEU A 116 11.79 1.26 5.89
CA LEU A 116 10.68 2.19 6.07
C LEU A 116 10.07 2.53 4.71
N LEU A 117 8.77 2.28 4.56
CA LEU A 117 8.00 2.60 3.38
C LEU A 117 7.02 3.74 3.68
N PRO A 118 6.87 4.72 2.78
CA PRO A 118 5.74 5.64 2.84
C PRO A 118 4.44 4.87 2.64
N VAL A 119 3.41 5.20 3.41
CA VAL A 119 2.11 4.52 3.38
C VAL A 119 0.99 5.54 3.35
N CYS A 120 0.01 5.32 2.47
CA CYS A 120 -1.28 5.98 2.50
C CYS A 120 -2.37 4.96 2.86
N ILE A 121 -3.15 5.23 3.90
CA ILE A 121 -4.21 4.35 4.39
C ILE A 121 -5.54 5.06 4.21
N PHE A 122 -6.36 4.59 3.29
CA PHE A 122 -7.73 5.04 3.13
C PHE A 122 -8.65 4.34 4.12
N SER A 123 -9.53 5.11 4.75
CA SER A 123 -10.61 4.62 5.61
C SER A 123 -11.96 5.10 5.12
N GLY A 124 -12.94 4.19 5.08
CA GLY A 124 -14.30 4.48 4.61
C GLY A 124 -14.52 4.34 3.10
N LEU A 125 -13.59 3.73 2.35
CA LEU A 125 -13.85 3.42 0.94
C LEU A 125 -14.92 2.33 0.81
N ASN A 126 -15.86 2.56 -0.10
CA ASN A 126 -16.68 1.46 -0.61
C ASN A 126 -15.96 0.69 -1.73
N LEU A 127 -16.45 -0.50 -2.06
CA LEU A 127 -15.85 -1.38 -3.07
C LEU A 127 -15.67 -0.68 -4.44
N LYS A 128 -16.63 0.16 -4.85
CA LYS A 128 -16.55 0.89 -6.11
C LYS A 128 -15.39 1.91 -6.10
N GLN A 129 -15.20 2.62 -4.99
CA GLN A 129 -14.10 3.56 -4.83
C GLN A 129 -12.74 2.83 -4.78
N GLU A 130 -12.66 1.70 -4.08
CA GLU A 130 -11.43 0.88 -4.03
C GLU A 130 -11.01 0.42 -5.43
N VAL A 131 -11.95 -0.12 -6.21
CA VAL A 131 -11.73 -0.50 -7.61
C VAL A 131 -11.34 0.70 -8.47
N GLN A 132 -11.99 1.85 -8.28
CA GLN A 132 -11.66 3.08 -9.01
C GLN A 132 -10.23 3.53 -8.72
N TYR A 133 -9.80 3.57 -7.45
CA TYR A 133 -8.42 3.91 -7.09
C TYR A 133 -7.42 2.91 -7.67
N PHE A 134 -7.72 1.61 -7.62
CA PHE A 134 -6.88 0.60 -8.26
C PHE A 134 -6.70 0.88 -9.76
N LEU A 135 -7.81 1.14 -10.46
CA LEU A 135 -7.80 1.45 -11.90
C LEU A 135 -7.08 2.76 -12.19
N ASP A 136 -7.32 3.83 -11.45
CA ASP A 136 -6.71 5.15 -11.68
C ASP A 136 -5.19 5.12 -11.49
N ILE A 137 -4.73 4.44 -10.43
CA ILE A 137 -3.30 4.31 -10.15
C ILE A 137 -2.61 3.46 -11.23
N ASN A 138 -3.23 2.36 -11.66
CA ASN A 138 -2.62 1.45 -12.63
C ASN A 138 -2.80 1.88 -14.09
N SER A 139 -3.87 2.62 -14.42
CA SER A 139 -4.18 3.06 -15.79
C SER A 139 -3.37 4.29 -16.21
N ASN A 140 -3.05 5.21 -15.29
CA ASN A 140 -2.18 6.34 -15.57
C ASN A 140 -0.69 5.94 -15.74
N GLN A 141 -0.29 4.77 -15.24
CA GLN A 141 1.03 4.19 -15.51
C GLN A 141 1.18 3.71 -16.97
N SER A 142 0.06 3.67 -17.72
CA SER A 142 0.02 3.43 -19.18
C SER A 142 -0.04 4.69 -20.03
N TRP A 143 0.10 5.91 -19.48
CA TRP A 143 0.63 7.05 -20.27
C TRP A 143 2.11 6.77 -20.55
N ARG A 144 2.34 5.75 -21.38
CA ARG A 144 3.61 5.45 -22.02
C ARG A 144 3.95 6.64 -22.89
N ALA A 145 5.11 7.24 -22.64
CA ALA A 145 6.02 7.72 -23.68
C ALA A 145 5.36 8.21 -24.99
N LYS A 146 4.47 9.19 -24.90
CA LYS A 146 4.13 10.06 -26.03
C LYS A 146 4.79 11.40 -25.74
N ASN A 147 5.85 11.68 -26.48
CA ASN A 147 6.58 12.94 -26.55
C ASN A 147 7.72 13.14 -25.54
N ILE A 148 8.70 12.23 -25.55
CA ILE A 148 10.10 12.65 -25.36
C ILE A 148 10.86 12.21 -26.61
N THR A 149 10.56 12.88 -27.72
CA THR A 149 11.49 13.08 -28.82
C THR A 149 11.96 14.52 -28.69
N ASN A 150 13.19 14.71 -28.25
CA ASN A 150 14.03 15.79 -28.74
C ASN A 150 15.04 15.15 -29.69
#